data_AF-A0A7J3T384-F1
#
_entry.id   AF-A0A7J3T384-F1
#
_cell.length_a   1.000
_cell.length_b   1.000
_cell.length_c   1.000
_cell.angle_alpha   90.00
_cell.angle_beta   90.00
_cell.angle_gamma   90.00
#
_symmetry.space_group_name_H-M   'P 1'
#
loop_
_entity.id
_entity.type
_entity.pdbx_description
1 polymer ?
#
loop_
_entity_poly.entity_id
_entity_poly.type
_entity_poly.pdbx_seq_one_letter_code
_entity_poly.pdbx_strand_id
1 'polypeptide(L)'
;MDPRKIETTVKQAADNAKRFEKDGDSISARMWYEVAGGLSLYEGNVKKVIEYYGSAEKVTGTKYLILKNPEKAVAKAQEYYGKYLTQAASATKA
;
A
#
# COMPACT_ATOMS: atom_id res chain seq x y z
N MET A 1 2.20 9.80 -3.42
CA MET A 1 2.21 8.63 -4.33
C MET A 1 0.87 8.62 -5.06
N ASP A 2 0.86 8.65 -6.39
CA ASP A 2 -0.38 8.48 -7.17
C ASP A 2 -0.52 6.98 -7.48
N PRO A 3 -1.48 6.26 -6.86
CA PRO A 3 -1.62 4.83 -7.03
C PRO A 3 -1.98 4.42 -8.47
N ARG A 4 -2.50 5.33 -9.29
CA ARG A 4 -2.82 5.07 -10.71
C ARG A 4 -1.59 5.00 -11.61
N LYS A 5 -0.44 5.52 -11.15
CA LYS A 5 0.83 5.50 -11.88
C LYS A 5 1.69 4.28 -11.55
N ILE A 6 1.15 3.37 -10.74
CA ILE A 6 1.84 2.16 -10.32
C ILE A 6 1.44 1.05 -11.27
N GLU A 7 2.37 0.60 -12.10
CA GLU A 7 2.17 -0.48 -13.08
C GLU A 7 2.28 -1.88 -12.44
N THR A 8 1.78 -2.05 -11.22
CA THR A 8 1.72 -3.35 -10.55
C THR A 8 0.43 -3.49 -9.75
N THR A 9 -0.05 -4.72 -9.64
CA THR A 9 -1.18 -5.08 -8.77
C THR A 9 -0.71 -5.35 -7.34
N VAL A 10 -1.64 -5.30 -6.38
CA VAL A 10 -1.40 -5.74 -4.99
C VAL A 10 -0.83 -7.15 -4.94
N LYS A 11 -1.37 -8.06 -5.76
CA LYS A 11 -0.92 -9.46 -5.81
C LYS A 11 0.53 -9.57 -6.28
N GLN A 12 0.89 -8.91 -7.38
CA GLN A 12 2.25 -8.92 -7.90
C GLN A 12 3.24 -8.32 -6.90
N ALA A 13 2.86 -7.22 -6.24
CA ALA A 13 3.68 -6.62 -5.20
C ALA A 13 3.89 -7.56 -4.01
N ALA A 14 2.83 -8.22 -3.54
CA ALA A 14 2.92 -9.20 -2.44
C ALA A 14 3.74 -10.45 -2.82
N ASP A 15 3.61 -10.93 -4.06
CA ASP A 15 4.39 -12.08 -4.55
C ASP A 15 5.89 -11.74 -4.63
N ASN A 16 6.23 -10.53 -5.11
CA ASN A 16 7.60 -10.04 -5.09
C ASN A 16 8.14 -9.91 -3.66
N ALA A 17 7.36 -9.33 -2.73
CA ALA A 17 7.75 -9.19 -1.34
C ALA A 17 8.12 -10.54 -0.70
N LYS A 18 7.26 -11.55 -0.89
CA LYS A 18 7.47 -12.91 -0.39
C LYS A 18 8.69 -13.59 -1.03
N ARG A 19 8.98 -13.30 -2.30
CA ARG A 19 10.18 -13.82 -2.98
C ARG A 19 11.44 -13.27 -2.32
N PHE A 20 11.56 -11.95 -2.20
CA PHE A 20 12.71 -11.31 -1.58
C PHE A 20 12.87 -11.69 -0.10
N GLU A 21 11.77 -11.86 0.63
CA GLU A 21 11.81 -12.33 2.02
C GLU A 21 12.41 -13.74 2.12
N LYS A 22 12.03 -14.65 1.22
CA LYS A 22 12.62 -16.00 1.14
C LYS A 22 14.08 -16.00 0.73
N ASP A 23 14.47 -15.05 -0.13
CA ASP A 23 15.84 -14.89 -0.59
C ASP A 23 16.74 -14.18 0.45
N GLY A 24 16.17 -13.77 1.59
CA GLY A 24 16.88 -13.07 2.67
C GLY A 24 17.13 -11.59 2.42
N ASP A 25 16.63 -11.03 1.32
CA ASP A 25 16.70 -9.60 1.01
C ASP A 25 15.56 -8.84 1.72
N SER A 26 15.81 -8.53 3.00
CA SER A 26 14.85 -7.85 3.87
C SER A 26 14.52 -6.43 3.41
N ILE A 27 15.44 -5.74 2.72
CA ILE A 27 15.25 -4.38 2.23
C ILE A 27 14.25 -4.40 1.05
N SER A 28 14.49 -5.26 0.07
CA SER A 28 13.59 -5.40 -1.08
C SER A 28 12.24 -5.96 -0.66
N ALA A 29 12.20 -6.94 0.26
CA ALA A 29 10.96 -7.48 0.80
C ALA A 29 10.09 -6.38 1.45
N ARG A 30 10.70 -5.56 2.32
CA ARG A 30 10.02 -4.42 2.95
C ARG A 30 9.44 -3.47 1.92
N MET A 31 10.25 -3.05 0.94
CA MET A 31 9.81 -2.12 -0.11
C MET A 31 8.58 -2.65 -0.84
N TRP A 32 8.59 -3.93 -1.23
CA TRP A 32 7.45 -4.53 -1.93
C TRP A 32 6.21 -4.70 -1.05
N TYR A 33 6.39 -4.99 0.25
CA TYR A 33 5.27 -4.97 1.20
C TYR A 33 4.69 -3.56 1.38
N GLU A 34 5.52 -2.51 1.42
CA GLU A 34 5.05 -1.12 1.46
C GLU A 34 4.26 -0.76 0.19
N VAL A 35 4.69 -1.21 -0.99
CA VAL A 35 3.94 -1.03 -2.25
C VAL A 35 2.58 -1.75 -2.19
N ALA A 36 2.55 -3.01 -1.76
CA ALA A 36 1.31 -3.78 -1.62
C ALA A 36 0.35 -3.15 -0.60
N GLY A 37 0.89 -2.66 0.53
CA GLY A 37 0.15 -1.96 1.58
C GLY A 37 -0.41 -0.61 1.09
N GLY A 38 0.39 0.17 0.36
CA GLY A 38 -0.02 1.45 -0.21
C GLY A 38 -1.10 1.31 -1.27
N LEU A 39 -1.02 0.28 -2.13
CA LEU A 39 -2.08 -0.06 -3.07
C LEU A 39 -3.36 -0.52 -2.36
N SER A 40 -3.23 -1.33 -1.31
CA SER A 40 -4.37 -1.77 -0.50
C SER A 40 -5.06 -0.61 0.22
N LEU A 41 -4.30 0.40 0.63
CA LEU A 41 -4.81 1.65 1.19
C LEU A 41 -5.66 2.42 0.17
N TYR A 42 -5.22 2.44 -1.10
CA TYR A 42 -5.98 3.00 -2.21
C TYR A 42 -7.24 2.19 -2.55
N GLU A 43 -7.18 0.86 -2.49
CA GLU A 43 -8.34 -0.03 -2.71
C GLU A 43 -9.36 0.01 -1.56
N GLY A 44 -9.03 0.62 -0.42
CA GLY A 44 -9.90 0.66 0.75
C GLY A 44 -9.87 -0.63 1.58
N ASN A 45 -8.85 -1.48 1.41
CA ASN A 45 -8.79 -2.80 2.02
C ASN A 45 -7.99 -2.81 3.32
N VAL A 46 -8.68 -2.58 4.45
CA VAL A 46 -8.08 -2.55 5.80
C VAL A 46 -7.32 -3.83 6.12
N LYS A 47 -7.88 -5.01 5.82
CA LYS A 47 -7.25 -6.31 6.13
C LYS A 47 -5.89 -6.43 5.47
N LYS A 48 -5.80 -6.08 4.18
CA LYS A 48 -4.54 -6.13 3.42
C LYS A 48 -3.54 -5.05 3.85
N VAL A 49 -4.02 -3.87 4.24
CA VAL A 49 -3.14 -2.83 4.84
C VAL A 49 -2.46 -3.37 6.10
N ILE A 50 -3.23 -4.00 6.99
CA ILE A 50 -2.68 -4.61 8.21
C ILE A 50 -1.69 -5.72 7.87
N GLU A 51 -2.06 -6.60 6.93
CA GLU A 51 -1.21 -7.71 6.50
C GLU A 51 0.15 -7.22 5.99
N TYR A 52 0.17 -6.32 5.00
CA TYR A 52 1.41 -5.98 4.32
C TYR A 52 2.29 -5.04 5.13
N TYR A 53 1.73 -4.01 5.78
CA TYR A 53 2.56 -3.19 6.68
C TYR A 53 3.01 -3.98 7.89
N GLY A 54 2.21 -4.94 8.39
CA GLY A 54 2.62 -5.85 9.46
C GLY A 54 3.77 -6.77 9.04
N SER A 55 3.75 -7.30 7.82
CA SER A 55 4.87 -8.07 7.27
C SER A 55 6.12 -7.19 7.09
N ALA A 56 5.98 -5.95 6.61
CA ALA A 56 7.08 -5.00 6.53
C ALA A 56 7.72 -4.70 7.91
N GLU A 57 6.90 -4.56 8.97
CA GLU A 57 7.42 -4.43 10.35
C GLU A 57 8.19 -5.66 10.78
N LYS A 58 7.69 -6.87 10.48
CA LYS A 58 8.31 -8.13 10.90
C LYS A 58 9.69 -8.33 10.26
N VAL A 59 9.82 -7.98 8.99
CA VAL A 59 11.04 -8.22 8.22
C VAL A 59 12.17 -7.26 8.62
N THR A 60 11.85 -6.05 9.11
CA THR A 60 12.88 -5.01 9.38
C THR A 60 12.86 -4.40 10.78
N GLY A 61 11.85 -4.71 11.60
CA GLY A 61 11.62 -4.08 12.90
C GLY A 61 11.09 -2.64 12.84
N THR A 62 11.01 -2.04 11.64
CA THR A 62 10.48 -0.68 11.44
C THR A 62 9.03 -0.61 11.86
N LYS A 63 8.61 0.47 12.53
CA LYS A 63 7.21 0.67 12.93
C LYS A 63 6.45 1.58 11.97
N TYR A 64 5.23 1.19 11.60
CA TYR A 64 4.33 1.98 10.77
C TYR A 64 3.15 2.51 11.59
N LEU A 65 3.02 3.85 11.63
CA LEU A 65 1.92 4.51 12.33
C LEU A 65 0.53 4.11 11.81
N ILE A 66 0.45 3.70 10.55
CA ILE A 66 -0.81 3.26 9.91
C ILE A 66 -1.43 2.06 10.64
N LEU A 67 -0.60 1.21 11.27
CA LEU A 67 -1.07 0.04 12.01
C LEU A 67 -1.69 0.38 13.36
N LYS A 68 -1.49 1.59 13.89
CA LYS A 68 -2.13 2.02 15.15
C LYS A 68 -3.63 2.23 15.01
N ASN A 69 -4.09 2.66 13.82
CA ASN A 69 -5.51 2.81 13.52
C ASN A 69 -5.76 2.63 12.00
N PRO A 70 -5.71 1.38 11.51
CA PRO A 70 -5.74 1.09 10.08
C PRO A 70 -7.09 1.43 9.45
N GLU A 71 -8.20 1.28 10.18
CA GLU A 71 -9.54 1.65 9.72
C GLU A 71 -9.65 3.16 9.44
N LYS A 72 -9.22 3.99 10.40
CA LYS A 72 -9.22 5.46 10.25
C LYS A 72 -8.28 5.90 9.13
N ALA A 73 -7.11 5.27 9.02
CA ALA A 73 -6.16 5.59 7.96
C ALA A 73 -6.74 5.29 6.58
N VAL A 74 -7.39 4.14 6.41
CA VAL A 74 -8.09 3.77 5.18
C VAL A 74 -9.23 4.73 4.89
N ALA A 75 -10.08 5.05 5.86
CA ALA A 75 -11.17 6.00 5.67
C ALA A 75 -10.68 7.38 5.21
N LYS A 76 -9.59 7.88 5.82
CA LYS A 76 -8.97 9.16 5.41
C LYS A 76 -8.34 9.10 4.02
N ALA A 77 -7.72 7.98 3.66
CA ALA A 77 -7.19 7.78 2.32
C ALA A 77 -8.33 7.77 1.28
N GLN A 78 -9.42 7.06 1.55
CA GLN A 78 -10.60 7.03 0.68
C GLN A 78 -11.23 8.42 0.52
N GLU A 79 -11.33 9.20 1.59
CA GLU A 79 -11.79 10.59 1.52
C GLU A 79 -10.90 11.45 0.62
N TYR A 80 -9.57 11.34 0.76
CA TYR A 80 -8.61 12.06 -0.07
C TYR A 80 -8.70 11.64 -1.55
N TYR A 81 -8.67 10.34 -1.82
CA TYR A 81 -8.73 9.80 -3.17
C TYR A 81 -10.07 10.12 -3.85
N GLY A 82 -11.18 9.98 -3.13
CA GLY A 82 -12.51 10.35 -3.63
C GLY A 82 -12.66 11.84 -3.92
N LYS A 83 -11.98 12.72 -3.16
CA LYS A 83 -11.98 14.16 -3.44
C LYS A 83 -11.09 14.53 -4.62
N TYR A 84 -9.86 14.00 -4.66
CA TYR A 84 -8.82 14.55 -5.54
C TYR A 84 -8.51 13.70 -6.78
N LEU A 85 -8.70 12.39 -6.76
CA LEU A 85 -8.51 11.56 -7.96
C LEU A 85 -9.73 11.61 -8.88
N THR A 86 -10.93 11.83 -8.34
CA THR A 86 -12.16 12.04 -9.11
C THR A 86 -12.13 13.39 -9.84
N GLN A 87 -11.64 14.46 -9.19
CA GLN A 87 -11.45 15.78 -9.82
C GLN A 87 -10.34 15.79 -10.88
N ALA A 88 -9.27 15.03 -10.67
CA ALA A 88 -8.19 14.90 -11.66
C ALA A 88 -8.62 14.13 -12.93
N ALA A 89 -9.61 13.25 -12.86
CA ALA A 89 -10.13 12.53 -14.02
C ALA A 89 -11.09 13.39 -14.89
N SER A 90 -11.79 14.34 -14.28
CA SER A 90 -12.67 15.28 -14.99
C SER A 90 -11.92 16.44 -15.65
N ALA A 91 -10.69 16.76 -15.22
CA ALA A 91 -9.88 17.85 -15.77
C ALA A 91 -9.13 17.48 -17.06
N THR A 92 -9.04 16.20 -17.43
CA THR A 92 -8.35 15.74 -18.65
C THR A 92 -9.30 15.55 -19.84
N LYS A 93 -10.58 15.90 -19.69
CA LYS A 93 -11.62 15.69 -20.72
C LYS A 93 -12.19 16.99 -21.30
N ALA A 94 -11.49 18.12 -21.15
CA ALA A 94 -11.84 19.42 -21.72
C ALA A 94 -10.82 19.83 -22.79
#